data_AF-A0A926GZC3-F1
#
_entry.id   AF-A0A926GZC3-F1
#
_cell.length_a   1.000
_cell.length_b   1.000
_cell.length_c   1.000
_cell.angle_alpha   90.00
_cell.angle_beta   90.00
_cell.angle_gamma   90.00
#
_symmetry.space_group_name_H-M   'P 1'
#
loop_
_entity.id
_entity.type
_entity.pdbx_description
1 polymer ?
#
loop_
_entity_poly.entity_id
_entity_poly.type
_entity_poly.pdbx_seq_one_letter_code
_entity_poly.pdbx_strand_id
1 'polypeptide(L)'
;MAFYSQLDNNGYGIYTSTGNGVITTIADSEATNGGMFRNFGDNQRINASGTVAFFANLDAGGSGIFASYSGSTLPFAVVKTGDVLFGSEVTDVSLSMALNDNNQLAFQYQLADFRRGVAVANITAVAVPEVGSLALVACGLLAGVGVVARRHTSR
;
A
#
# COMPACT_ATOMS: atom_id res chain seq x y z
N MET A 1 -4.38 4.09 -17.99
CA MET A 1 -5.55 4.38 -17.12
C MET A 1 -5.69 3.24 -16.11
N ALA A 2 -6.20 3.53 -14.91
CA ALA A 2 -6.60 2.49 -13.93
C ALA A 2 -8.10 2.60 -13.67
N PHE A 3 -8.78 1.46 -13.59
CA PHE A 3 -10.22 1.42 -13.39
C PHE A 3 -10.62 0.21 -12.53
N TYR A 4 -11.76 0.34 -11.88
CA TYR A 4 -12.42 -0.72 -11.13
C TYR A 4 -13.56 -1.28 -11.99
N SER A 5 -13.75 -2.59 -11.96
CA SER A 5 -14.90 -3.23 -12.58
C SER A 5 -15.45 -4.36 -11.73
N GLN A 6 -16.76 -4.53 -11.80
CA GLN A 6 -17.40 -5.79 -11.42
C GLN A 6 -17.21 -6.77 -12.59
N LEU A 7 -16.69 -7.94 -12.29
CA LEU A 7 -16.45 -9.04 -13.21
C LEU A 7 -17.75 -9.80 -13.49
N ASP A 8 -17.80 -10.49 -14.63
CA ASP A 8 -18.96 -11.28 -15.06
C ASP A 8 -19.33 -12.41 -14.07
N ASN A 9 -18.43 -12.78 -13.15
CA ASN A 9 -18.68 -13.75 -12.09
C ASN A 9 -19.14 -13.11 -10.76
N ASN A 10 -19.53 -11.83 -10.75
CA ASN A 10 -19.79 -10.99 -9.56
C ASN A 10 -18.56 -10.64 -8.70
N GLY A 11 -17.37 -11.08 -9.09
CA GLY A 11 -16.11 -10.66 -8.49
C GLY A 11 -15.80 -9.20 -8.80
N TYR A 12 -14.77 -8.67 -8.17
CA TYR A 12 -14.29 -7.31 -8.38
C TYR A 12 -12.85 -7.32 -8.82
N GLY A 13 -12.42 -6.30 -9.56
CA GLY A 13 -11.00 -6.13 -9.84
C GLY A 13 -10.55 -4.70 -10.12
N ILE A 14 -9.27 -4.49 -9.88
CA ILE A 14 -8.51 -3.29 -10.25
C ILE A 14 -7.67 -3.66 -11.48
N TYR A 15 -7.88 -2.89 -12.55
CA TYR A 15 -7.26 -3.13 -13.85
C TYR A 15 -6.51 -1.89 -14.32
N THR A 16 -5.48 -2.13 -15.11
CA THR A 16 -4.83 -1.08 -15.90
C THR A 16 -4.93 -1.38 -17.38
N SER A 17 -5.00 -0.33 -18.19
CA SER A 17 -4.86 -0.42 -19.64
C SER A 17 -3.93 0.65 -20.18
N THR A 18 -3.10 0.25 -21.14
CA THR A 18 -2.20 1.11 -21.91
C THR A 18 -2.85 1.66 -23.18
N GLY A 19 -4.15 1.44 -23.39
CA GLY A 19 -4.91 2.03 -24.49
C GLY A 19 -4.76 1.29 -25.84
N ASN A 20 -3.93 0.26 -25.91
CA ASN A 20 -3.79 -0.62 -27.08
C ASN A 20 -4.65 -1.90 -26.99
N GLY A 21 -5.63 -1.92 -26.09
CA GLY A 21 -6.48 -3.09 -25.82
C GLY A 21 -5.88 -4.10 -24.84
N VAL A 22 -4.63 -3.94 -24.40
CA VAL A 22 -4.07 -4.76 -23.33
C VAL A 22 -4.66 -4.31 -22.00
N ILE A 23 -5.22 -5.27 -21.27
CA ILE A 23 -5.71 -5.11 -19.90
C ILE A 23 -4.83 -5.96 -18.99
N THR A 24 -4.31 -5.35 -17.93
CA THR A 24 -3.53 -6.04 -16.90
C THR A 24 -4.31 -6.02 -15.61
N THR A 25 -4.57 -7.20 -15.06
CA THR A 25 -5.12 -7.37 -13.72
C THR A 25 -4.07 -6.94 -12.70
N ILE A 26 -4.40 -5.96 -11.87
CA ILE A 26 -3.57 -5.54 -10.74
C ILE A 26 -4.04 -6.26 -9.49
N ALA A 27 -5.35 -6.31 -9.29
CA ALA A 27 -5.94 -7.07 -8.21
C ALA A 27 -7.33 -7.57 -8.56
N ASP A 28 -7.72 -8.71 -7.99
CA ASP A 28 -9.11 -9.18 -7.99
C ASP A 28 -9.48 -9.81 -6.65
N SER A 29 -10.79 -10.05 -6.49
CA SER A 29 -11.38 -10.69 -5.32
C SER A 29 -11.46 -12.21 -5.39
N GLU A 30 -10.81 -12.82 -6.39
CA GLU A 30 -10.96 -14.25 -6.66
C GLU A 30 -9.69 -14.98 -6.23
N ALA A 31 -8.76 -15.26 -7.14
CA ALA A 31 -7.63 -16.15 -6.88
C ALA A 31 -6.27 -15.55 -7.26
N THR A 32 -6.23 -14.49 -8.07
CA THR A 32 -4.96 -13.98 -8.63
C THR A 32 -4.04 -13.45 -7.54
N ASN A 33 -4.62 -13.06 -6.40
CA ASN A 33 -3.91 -12.58 -5.21
C ASN A 33 -4.01 -13.54 -4.02
N GLY A 34 -4.23 -14.84 -4.27
CA GLY A 34 -4.50 -15.82 -3.22
C GLY A 34 -5.81 -15.60 -2.47
N GLY A 35 -6.77 -14.87 -3.06
CA GLY A 35 -8.07 -14.58 -2.44
C GLY A 35 -7.96 -13.70 -1.20
N MET A 36 -7.12 -12.66 -1.25
CA MET A 36 -6.94 -11.76 -0.10
C MET A 36 -7.99 -10.63 -0.03
N PHE A 37 -8.61 -10.28 -1.15
CA PHE A 37 -9.46 -9.10 -1.28
C PHE A 37 -10.92 -9.50 -1.41
N ARG A 38 -11.78 -8.95 -0.56
CA ARG A 38 -13.22 -9.16 -0.65
C ARG A 38 -13.88 -8.25 -1.68
N ASN A 39 -13.51 -6.97 -1.65
CA ASN A 39 -13.95 -5.96 -2.60
C ASN A 39 -13.01 -4.75 -2.55
N PHE A 40 -13.22 -3.82 -3.49
CA PHE A 40 -12.42 -2.60 -3.63
C PHE A 40 -13.32 -1.37 -3.45
N GLY A 41 -12.70 -0.26 -3.05
CA GLY A 41 -13.38 1.05 -3.05
C GLY A 41 -13.21 1.78 -4.39
N ASP A 42 -14.03 2.79 -4.63
CA ASP A 42 -14.11 3.50 -5.93
C ASP A 42 -12.92 4.42 -6.26
N ASN A 43 -11.89 4.47 -5.41
CA ASN A 43 -10.89 5.54 -5.39
C ASN A 43 -9.47 5.14 -5.82
N GLN A 44 -9.28 4.11 -6.65
CA GLN A 44 -7.96 3.77 -7.16
C GLN A 44 -7.26 4.93 -7.88
N ARG A 45 -5.93 4.99 -7.75
CA ARG A 45 -5.05 6.00 -8.35
C ARG A 45 -3.96 5.33 -9.15
N ILE A 46 -3.54 5.97 -10.23
CA ILE A 46 -2.37 5.59 -11.01
C ILE A 46 -1.56 6.86 -11.32
N ASN A 47 -0.24 6.77 -11.29
CA ASN A 47 0.65 7.86 -11.69
C ASN A 47 1.37 7.57 -13.02
N ALA A 48 2.20 8.51 -13.50
CA ALA A 48 2.88 8.39 -14.78
C ALA A 48 3.87 7.21 -14.87
N SER A 49 4.38 6.73 -13.72
CA SER A 49 5.27 5.55 -13.66
C SER A 49 4.50 4.22 -13.68
N GLY A 50 3.17 4.26 -13.70
CA GLY A 50 2.31 3.07 -13.67
C GLY A 50 2.14 2.47 -12.28
N THR A 51 2.53 3.20 -11.22
CA THR A 51 2.23 2.80 -9.85
C THR A 51 0.75 2.98 -9.59
N VAL A 52 0.09 1.92 -9.14
CA VAL A 52 -1.32 1.89 -8.79
C VAL A 52 -1.46 1.82 -7.28
N ALA A 53 -2.30 2.68 -6.70
CA ALA A 53 -2.69 2.61 -5.29
C ALA A 53 -4.21 2.48 -5.20
N PHE A 54 -4.71 1.59 -4.34
CA PHE A 54 -6.14 1.32 -4.21
C PHE A 54 -6.51 0.95 -2.78
N PHE A 55 -7.77 1.17 -2.43
CA PHE A 55 -8.35 0.72 -1.18
C PHE A 55 -9.03 -0.63 -1.37
N ALA A 56 -8.90 -1.53 -0.40
CA ALA A 56 -9.59 -2.82 -0.40
C ALA A 56 -10.08 -3.20 0.99
N ASN A 57 -11.24 -3.88 1.03
CA ASN A 57 -11.65 -4.68 2.18
C ASN A 57 -11.09 -6.09 2.02
N LEU A 58 -10.64 -6.69 3.12
CA LEU A 58 -10.01 -8.01 3.11
C LEU A 58 -11.01 -9.11 3.44
N ASP A 59 -10.76 -10.31 2.91
CA ASP A 59 -11.57 -11.49 3.22
C ASP A 59 -11.42 -11.93 4.67
N ALA A 60 -10.21 -11.80 5.22
CA ALA A 60 -9.94 -12.05 6.64
C ALA A 60 -10.56 -11.01 7.59
N GLY A 61 -11.24 -9.99 7.05
CA GLY A 61 -11.75 -8.84 7.79
C GLY A 61 -10.78 -7.67 7.83
N GLY A 62 -11.30 -6.50 8.18
CA GLY A 62 -10.56 -5.24 8.12
C GLY A 62 -10.42 -4.68 6.70
N SER A 63 -9.58 -3.66 6.58
CA SER A 63 -9.38 -2.91 5.34
C SER A 63 -7.96 -2.37 5.23
N GLY A 64 -7.59 -1.92 4.04
CA GLY A 64 -6.26 -1.36 3.81
C GLY A 64 -6.12 -0.59 2.52
N ILE A 65 -4.99 0.10 2.43
CA ILE A 65 -4.48 0.73 1.22
C ILE A 65 -3.33 -0.12 0.70
N PHE A 66 -3.44 -0.50 -0.56
CA PHE A 66 -2.50 -1.37 -1.25
C PHE A 66 -1.91 -0.64 -2.45
N ALA A 67 -0.72 -1.07 -2.85
CA ALA A 67 -0.05 -0.56 -4.03
C ALA A 67 0.51 -1.69 -4.88
N SER A 68 0.67 -1.40 -6.16
CA SER A 68 1.41 -2.22 -7.12
C SER A 68 2.15 -1.28 -8.08
N TYR A 69 3.31 -1.70 -8.56
CA TYR A 69 4.08 -0.96 -9.56
C TYR A 69 4.50 -1.92 -10.67
N SER A 70 4.98 -1.35 -11.79
CA SER A 70 5.47 -2.15 -12.92
C SER A 70 6.58 -3.11 -12.47
N GLY A 71 6.36 -4.42 -12.67
CA GLY A 71 7.27 -5.48 -12.23
C GLY A 71 6.94 -6.11 -10.87
N SER A 72 5.95 -5.60 -10.12
CA SER A 72 5.41 -6.32 -8.96
C SER A 72 4.58 -7.51 -9.42
N THR A 73 4.79 -8.69 -8.81
CA THR A 73 3.99 -9.88 -9.08
C THR A 73 2.65 -9.87 -8.37
N LEU A 74 2.56 -9.20 -7.22
CA LEU A 74 1.34 -9.03 -6.43
C LEU A 74 1.28 -7.61 -5.83
N PRO A 75 0.09 -7.09 -5.53
CA PRO A 75 -0.06 -5.90 -4.69
C PRO A 75 0.51 -6.15 -3.29
N PHE A 76 1.02 -5.08 -2.67
CA PHE A 76 1.48 -5.08 -1.28
C PHE A 76 0.74 -4.02 -0.48
N ALA A 77 0.64 -4.25 0.82
CA ALA A 77 0.04 -3.28 1.73
C ALA A 77 0.96 -2.07 1.92
N VAL A 78 0.39 -0.88 1.77
CA VAL A 78 1.00 0.38 2.23
C VAL A 78 0.67 0.58 3.70
N VAL A 79 -0.59 0.34 4.07
CA VAL A 79 -1.10 0.37 5.46
C VAL A 79 -2.43 -0.39 5.52
N LYS A 80 -2.69 -1.09 6.63
CA LYS A 80 -3.96 -1.80 6.90
C LYS A 80 -4.42 -1.57 8.33
N THR A 81 -5.70 -1.82 8.59
CA THR A 81 -6.21 -1.98 9.95
C THR A 81 -5.43 -3.08 10.68
N GLY A 82 -5.04 -2.85 11.93
CA GLY A 82 -4.17 -3.74 12.71
C GLY A 82 -2.68 -3.40 12.62
N ASP A 83 -2.23 -2.62 11.63
CA ASP A 83 -0.86 -2.13 11.59
C ASP A 83 -0.63 -1.08 12.68
N VAL A 84 0.62 -0.94 13.16
CA VAL A 84 0.98 0.13 14.12
C VAL A 84 1.51 1.34 13.37
N LEU A 85 0.88 2.50 13.56
CA LEU A 85 1.29 3.78 13.01
C LEU A 85 1.42 4.82 14.14
N PHE A 86 2.55 5.54 14.19
CA PHE A 86 2.83 6.53 15.24
C PHE A 86 2.63 6.01 16.68
N GLY A 87 2.93 4.73 16.90
CA GLY A 87 2.85 4.07 18.21
C GLY A 87 1.45 3.62 18.65
N SER A 88 0.44 3.67 17.78
CA SER A 88 -0.91 3.13 18.05
C SER A 88 -1.44 2.35 16.86
N GLU A 89 -2.36 1.43 17.10
CA GLU A 89 -2.93 0.56 16.07
C GLU A 89 -3.85 1.35 15.15
N VAL A 90 -3.76 1.11 13.84
CA VAL A 90 -4.64 1.65 12.82
C VAL A 90 -5.99 0.94 12.92
N THR A 91 -7.06 1.72 13.12
CA THR A 91 -8.44 1.23 13.22
C THR A 91 -9.27 1.57 12.00
N ASP A 92 -8.87 2.58 11.23
CA ASP A 92 -9.48 2.94 9.96
C ASP A 92 -8.47 3.62 9.04
N VAL A 93 -8.62 3.40 7.73
CA VAL A 93 -7.83 4.07 6.69
C VAL A 93 -8.73 4.43 5.52
N SER A 94 -8.46 5.59 4.91
CA SER A 94 -9.09 5.94 3.64
C SER A 94 -8.11 6.60 2.69
N LEU A 95 -8.28 6.25 1.41
CA LEU A 95 -7.43 6.73 0.35
C LEU A 95 -7.81 8.18 0.01
N SER A 96 -6.96 9.15 0.34
CA SER A 96 -7.26 10.58 0.17
C SER A 96 -6.91 11.12 -1.21
N MET A 97 -7.04 10.28 -2.25
CA MET A 97 -6.96 10.73 -3.64
C MET A 97 -5.60 11.30 -4.11
N ALA A 98 -4.48 11.04 -3.41
CA ALA A 98 -3.25 11.81 -3.56
C ALA A 98 -2.01 10.93 -3.81
N LEU A 99 -1.96 10.21 -4.93
CA LEU A 99 -0.73 9.61 -5.46
C LEU A 99 -0.07 10.58 -6.44
N ASN A 100 1.19 10.95 -6.22
CA ASN A 100 1.97 11.78 -7.14
C ASN A 100 2.99 10.95 -7.96
N ASP A 101 3.61 11.58 -8.96
CA ASP A 101 4.60 10.93 -9.85
C ASP A 101 5.93 10.59 -9.16
N ASN A 102 6.16 11.10 -7.95
CA ASN A 102 7.29 10.69 -7.09
C ASN A 102 6.95 9.46 -6.24
N ASN A 103 5.88 8.73 -6.58
CA ASN A 103 5.36 7.59 -5.83
C ASN A 103 5.03 7.92 -4.37
N GLN A 104 4.60 9.14 -4.07
CA GLN A 104 4.18 9.50 -2.72
C GLN A 104 2.66 9.45 -2.65
N LEU A 105 2.15 8.74 -1.65
CA LEU A 105 0.73 8.57 -1.43
C LEU A 105 0.31 9.24 -0.12
N ALA A 106 -0.55 10.24 -0.19
CA ALA A 106 -1.23 10.72 1.00
C ALA A 106 -2.49 9.88 1.30
N PHE A 107 -2.72 9.62 2.58
CA PHE A 107 -3.87 8.87 3.07
C PHE A 107 -4.33 9.37 4.43
N GLN A 108 -5.61 9.20 4.72
CA GLN A 108 -6.18 9.46 6.04
C GLN A 108 -6.13 8.21 6.90
N TYR A 109 -5.96 8.39 8.21
CA TYR A 109 -5.94 7.31 9.19
C TYR A 109 -6.74 7.68 10.45
N GLN A 110 -7.21 6.66 11.15
CA GLN A 110 -7.65 6.71 12.55
C GLN A 110 -6.89 5.64 13.35
N LEU A 111 -6.43 6.01 14.55
CA LEU A 111 -5.74 5.12 15.48
C LEU A 111 -6.64 4.72 16.64
N ALA A 112 -6.29 3.62 17.31
CA ALA A 112 -7.01 3.07 18.46
C ALA A 112 -7.02 4.02 19.67
N ASP A 113 -6.03 4.90 19.78
CA ASP A 113 -5.99 5.98 20.77
C ASP A 113 -6.75 7.26 20.35
N PHE A 114 -7.65 7.11 19.36
CA PHE A 114 -8.52 8.15 18.81
C PHE A 114 -7.82 9.26 18.01
N ARG A 115 -6.50 9.19 17.81
CA ARG A 115 -5.81 10.12 16.91
C ARG A 115 -6.24 9.89 15.47
N ARG A 116 -6.45 10.98 14.74
CA ARG A 116 -6.75 10.98 13.30
C ARG A 116 -5.80 11.95 12.59
N GLY A 117 -5.54 11.70 11.32
CA GLY A 117 -4.71 12.61 10.53
C GLY A 117 -4.56 12.20 9.08
N VAL A 118 -3.66 12.93 8.39
CA VAL A 118 -3.19 12.61 7.06
C VAL A 118 -1.71 12.27 7.16
N ALA A 119 -1.30 11.15 6.57
CA ALA A 119 0.10 10.75 6.47
C ALA A 119 0.48 10.61 4.99
N VAL A 120 1.79 10.63 4.72
CA VAL A 120 2.35 10.40 3.38
C VAL A 120 3.29 9.21 3.44
N ALA A 121 3.04 8.21 2.59
CA ALA A 121 3.94 7.08 2.40
C ALA A 121 4.70 7.20 1.08
N ASN A 122 5.95 6.76 1.06
CA ASN A 122 6.69 6.55 -0.18
C ASN A 122 6.44 5.12 -0.66
N ILE A 123 5.87 4.96 -1.85
CA ILE A 123 5.66 3.68 -2.51
C ILE A 123 6.94 3.36 -3.28
N THR A 124 7.89 2.77 -2.58
CA THR A 124 9.12 2.29 -3.20
C THR A 124 8.95 0.84 -3.63
N ALA A 125 9.56 0.49 -4.76
CA ALA A 125 9.73 -0.91 -5.07
C ALA A 125 10.56 -1.56 -3.97
N VAL A 126 9.99 -2.58 -3.30
CA VAL A 126 10.84 -3.48 -2.53
C VAL A 126 11.67 -4.19 -3.58
N ALA A 127 12.97 -3.89 -3.63
CA ALA A 127 13.88 -4.63 -4.47
C ALA A 127 13.67 -6.10 -4.11
N VAL A 128 13.17 -6.90 -5.06
CA VAL A 128 13.17 -8.35 -4.91
C VAL A 128 14.63 -8.69 -4.66
N PRO A 129 15.01 -9.25 -3.49
CA PRO A 129 16.36 -9.76 -3.35
C PRO A 129 16.47 -10.82 -4.45
N GLU A 130 17.32 -10.53 -5.43
CA GLU A 130 17.56 -11.41 -6.56
C GLU A 130 17.68 -12.84 -6.06
N VAL A 131 16.78 -13.71 -6.53
CA VAL A 131 16.72 -15.12 -6.13
C VAL A 131 18.01 -15.76 -6.62
N GLY A 132 19.04 -15.71 -5.77
CA GLY A 132 20.41 -16.02 -6.10
C GLY A 132 21.40 -15.79 -4.95
N SER A 133 21.12 -14.87 -4.03
CA SER A 133 21.98 -14.70 -2.83
C SER A 133 21.44 -15.48 -1.65
N LEU A 134 21.76 -16.78 -1.59
CA LEU A 134 21.76 -17.56 -0.35
C LEU A 134 22.74 -16.91 0.64
N ALA A 135 22.24 -16.06 1.53
CA ALA A 135 22.98 -15.65 2.73
C ALA A 135 22.21 -16.15 3.95
N LEU A 136 22.61 -17.32 4.43
CA LEU A 136 22.33 -17.75 5.78
C LEU A 136 22.99 -16.74 6.73
N VAL A 137 22.21 -15.89 7.41
CA VAL A 137 22.70 -15.15 8.57
C VAL A 137 21.72 -15.39 9.73
N ALA A 138 22.10 -16.33 10.59
CA ALA A 138 21.64 -16.36 11.96
C ALA A 138 22.41 -15.30 12.75
N CYS A 139 21.72 -14.32 13.33
CA CYS A 139 22.10 -13.45 14.46
C CYS A 139 20.94 -12.44 14.61
N GLY A 140 20.33 -12.16 15.76
CA GLY A 140 20.90 -11.96 17.08
C GLY A 140 20.63 -10.51 17.50
N LEU A 141 19.69 -10.33 18.44
CA LEU A 141 19.46 -9.22 19.39
C LEU A 141 20.05 -7.79 19.17
N LEU A 142 19.19 -6.81 19.48
CA LEU A 142 19.40 -5.55 20.23
C LEU A 142 19.84 -4.23 19.53
N ALA A 143 19.01 -3.21 19.82
CA ALA A 143 19.34 -1.84 20.24
C ALA A 143 19.49 -0.69 19.21
N GLY A 144 18.48 0.19 19.21
CA GLY A 144 18.65 1.60 19.60
C GLY A 144 19.01 2.64 18.53
N VAL A 145 18.97 3.90 18.98
CA VAL A 145 19.27 5.19 18.29
C VAL A 145 18.04 5.85 17.66
N GLY A 146 17.64 7.10 17.97
CA GLY A 146 18.20 8.17 18.79
C GLY A 146 17.77 9.52 18.21
N VAL A 147 17.05 10.35 18.99
CA VAL A 147 16.60 11.70 18.57
C VAL A 147 17.69 12.72 18.91
N VAL A 148 18.07 13.57 17.95
CA VAL A 148 18.92 14.75 18.20
C VAL A 148 18.09 16.03 18.11
N ALA A 149 18.03 16.78 19.20
CA ALA A 149 17.66 18.19 19.21
C ALA A 149 18.81 18.99 19.83
N ARG A 150 19.23 20.10 19.21
CA ARG A 150 20.10 21.08 19.86
C ARG A 150 19.49 22.47 19.75
N ARG A 151 19.38 23.14 20.90
CA ARG A 151 18.83 24.48 21.10
C ARG A 151 19.89 25.55 20.80
N HIS A 152 19.40 26.65 20.26
CA HIS A 152 20.10 27.91 20.01
C HIS A 152 20.44 28.62 21.35
N THR A 153 21.65 29.14 21.51
CA THR A 153 21.91 30.25 22.44
C THR A 153 22.91 31.22 21.80
N SER A 154 22.55 32.50 21.88
CA SER A 154 23.26 33.66 21.38
C SER A 154 24.25 34.17 22.44
N ARG A 155 25.40 34.69 22.00
CA ARG A 155 26.05 35.86 22.58
C ARG A 155 27.00 36.49 21.56
#